data_AF-A0A7K6I772-F1
#
_entry.id   AF-A0A7K6I772-F1
#
_cell.length_a   1.000
_cell.length_b   1.000
_cell.length_c   1.000
_cell.angle_alpha   90.00
_cell.angle_beta   90.00
_cell.angle_gamma   90.00
#
_symmetry.space_group_name_H-M   'P 1'
#
loop_
_entity.id
_entity.type
_entity.pdbx_description
1 polymer ?
#
loop_
_entity_poly.entity_id
_entity_poly.type
_entity_poly.pdbx_seq_one_letter_code
_entity_poly.pdbx_strand_id
1 'polypeptide(L)' 'YAALSGHAPFEARHRPELYRRIRGARYPLSPRLSPRARALIAHMLDPEPTARPSLEALLGHPFLTQ' A
#
# COMPACT_ATOMS: atom_id res chain seq x y z
N TYR A 1 4.26 -0.45 -4.01
CA TYR A 1 5.02 0.37 -3.04
C TYR A 1 6.50 0.41 -3.37
N ALA A 2 7.26 -0.70 -3.23
CA ALA A 2 8.71 -0.70 -3.43
C ALA A 2 9.15 -0.15 -4.80
N ALA A 3 8.46 -0.52 -5.88
CA ALA A 3 8.73 0.03 -7.22
C ALA A 3 8.62 1.56 -7.30
N LEU A 4 7.81 2.19 -6.44
CA LEU A 4 7.56 3.64 -6.44
C LEU A 4 8.34 4.40 -5.36
N SER A 5 8.91 3.69 -4.38
CA SER A 5 9.52 4.31 -3.19
C SER A 5 10.93 3.82 -2.90
N GLY A 6 11.38 2.72 -3.51
CA GLY A 6 12.72 2.16 -3.34
C GLY A 6 12.94 1.36 -2.05
N HIS A 7 11.91 1.19 -1.21
CA HIS A 7 12.01 0.47 0.06
C HIS A 7 10.70 -0.27 0.38
N ALA A 8 10.72 -1.15 1.39
CA ALA A 8 9.53 -1.87 1.82
C ALA A 8 8.52 -0.93 2.52
N PRO A 9 7.20 -1.21 2.44
CA PRO A 9 6.19 -0.42 3.16
C PRO A 9 6.26 -0.64 4.68
N PHE A 10 6.62 -1.86 5.11
CA PHE A 10 6.66 -2.23 6.52
C PHE A 10 8.07 -2.66 6.90
N GLU A 11 8.69 -1.90 7.78
CA GLU A 11 10.00 -2.21 8.36
C GLU A 11 9.93 -1.89 9.85
N ALA A 12 10.63 -2.67 10.67
CA ALA A 12 10.84 -2.36 12.09
C ALA A 12 12.05 -3.14 12.61
N ARG A 13 12.69 -2.65 13.66
CA ARG A 13 13.82 -3.34 14.30
C ARG A 13 13.41 -4.67 14.94
N HIS A 14 12.17 -4.74 15.46
CA HIS A 14 11.68 -5.90 16.19
C HIS A 14 10.41 -6.47 15.54
N ARG A 15 10.32 -7.81 15.49
CA ARG A 15 9.19 -8.55 14.88
C ARG A 15 7.81 -8.14 15.42
N PRO A 16 7.59 -7.96 16.74
CA PRO A 16 6.28 -7.56 17.25
C PRO A 16 5.81 -6.22 16.66
N GLU A 17 6.73 -5.25 16.52
CA GLU A 17 6.42 -3.97 15.92
C GLU A 17 6.12 -4.11 14.42
N LEU A 18 6.90 -4.91 13.69
CA LEU A 18 6.65 -5.18 12.28
C LEU A 18 5.25 -5.74 12.06
N TYR A 19 4.85 -6.77 12.82
CA TYR A 19 3.50 -7.34 12.74
C TYR A 19 2.42 -6.33 13.14
N ARG A 20 2.71 -5.42 14.08
CA ARG A 20 1.81 -4.34 14.49
C ARG A 20 1.64 -3.28 13.39
N ARG A 21 2.66 -3.05 12.56
CA ARG A 21 2.60 -2.17 11.38
C ARG A 21 1.82 -2.83 10.25
N ILE A 22 2.11 -4.11 9.94
CA ILE A 22 1.41 -4.89 8.91
C ILE A 22 -0.09 -4.97 9.21
N ARG A 23 -0.48 -5.42 10.41
CA ARG A 23 -1.90 -5.57 10.79
C ARG A 23 -2.67 -4.25 10.81
N GLY A 24 -1.99 -3.14 11.08
CA GLY A 24 -2.60 -1.82 11.10
C GLY A 24 -2.45 -1.03 9.81
N ALA A 25 -1.89 -1.64 8.75
CA ALA A 25 -1.55 -0.93 7.51
C ALA A 25 -0.79 0.39 7.73
N ARG A 26 0.14 0.41 8.71
CA ARG A 26 0.92 1.60 9.05
C ARG A 26 2.23 1.65 8.28
N TYR A 27 2.27 2.48 7.26
CA TYR A 27 3.43 2.75 6.42
C TYR A 27 3.46 4.23 6.02
N PRO A 28 4.63 4.83 5.80
CA PRO A 28 4.71 6.21 5.33
C PRO A 28 4.27 6.29 3.86
N LEU A 29 3.47 7.30 3.52
CA LEU A 29 3.17 7.66 2.13
C LEU A 29 3.89 8.96 1.79
N SER A 30 4.82 8.91 0.85
CA SER A 30 5.55 10.11 0.45
C SER A 30 4.62 11.10 -0.27
N PRO A 31 4.68 12.40 0.04
CA PRO A 31 3.93 13.42 -0.70
C PRO A 31 4.37 13.54 -2.17
N ARG A 32 5.58 13.03 -2.51
CA ARG A 32 6.11 12.98 -3.88
C ARG A 32 5.38 11.99 -4.79
N LEU A 33 4.68 11.00 -4.23
CA LEU A 33 3.88 10.08 -5.02
C LEU A 33 2.68 10.82 -5.62
N SER A 34 2.24 10.47 -6.82
CA SER A 34 1.01 11.04 -7.37
C SER A 34 -0.19 10.66 -6.49
N PRO A 35 -1.28 11.47 -6.47
CA PRO A 35 -2.50 11.11 -5.74
C PRO A 35 -3.04 9.72 -6.11
N ARG A 36 -2.96 9.37 -7.40
CA ARG A 36 -3.38 8.05 -7.92
C ARG A 36 -2.50 6.91 -7.42
N ALA A 37 -1.19 7.11 -7.33
CA ALA A 37 -0.27 6.12 -6.76
C ALA A 37 -0.57 5.84 -5.29
N ARG A 38 -0.82 6.91 -4.50
CA ARG A 38 -1.17 6.78 -3.08
C ARG A 38 -2.50 6.06 -2.90
N ALA A 39 -3.50 6.39 -3.71
CA ALA A 39 -4.80 5.72 -3.70
C ALA A 39 -4.69 4.23 -4.03
N LEU A 40 -3.92 3.87 -5.08
CA LEU A 40 -3.67 2.47 -5.43
C LEU A 40 -3.03 1.70 -4.27
N ILE A 41 -1.98 2.26 -3.67
CA ILE A 41 -1.28 1.63 -2.55
C ILE A 41 -2.24 1.42 -1.37
N ALA A 42 -3.06 2.42 -1.05
CA ALA A 42 -4.04 2.34 0.04
C ALA A 42 -5.07 1.23 -0.21
N HIS A 43 -5.63 1.14 -1.42
CA HIS A 43 -6.55 0.06 -1.79
C HIS A 43 -5.90 -1.32 -1.70
N MET A 44 -4.65 -1.48 -2.15
CA MET A 44 -3.97 -2.78 -2.13
C MET A 44 -3.55 -3.23 -0.72
N LEU A 45 -3.16 -2.28 0.14
CA LEU A 45 -2.65 -2.55 1.48
C LEU A 45 -3.68 -2.25 2.56
N ASP A 46 -4.97 -2.46 2.26
CA ASP A 46 -6.04 -2.30 3.24
C ASP A 46 -5.90 -3.33 4.39
N PRO A 47 -6.02 -2.91 5.65
CA PRO A 47 -5.95 -3.82 6.79
C PRO A 47 -7.10 -4.83 6.81
N GLU A 48 -8.27 -4.50 6.26
CA GLU A 48 -9.42 -5.37 6.13
C GLU A 48 -9.32 -6.20 4.83
N PRO A 49 -9.15 -7.53 4.90
CA PRO A 49 -9.00 -8.35 3.70
C PRO A 49 -10.16 -8.23 2.72
N THR A 50 -11.40 -8.08 3.19
CA THR A 50 -12.57 -7.97 2.30
C THR A 50 -12.69 -6.61 1.62
N ALA A 51 -11.98 -5.58 2.10
CA ALA A 51 -11.92 -4.27 1.46
C ALA A 51 -10.87 -4.21 0.33
N ARG A 52 -10.00 -5.22 0.22
CA ARG A 52 -9.00 -5.27 -0.85
C ARG A 52 -9.67 -5.56 -2.19
N PRO A 53 -9.29 -4.85 -3.27
CA PRO A 53 -9.86 -5.09 -4.58
C PRO A 53 -9.42 -6.45 -5.12
N SER A 54 -10.26 -7.05 -5.99
CA SER A 54 -9.81 -8.14 -6.84
C SER A 54 -8.77 -7.64 -7.85
N LEU A 55 -8.06 -8.57 -8.49
CA LEU A 55 -7.10 -8.21 -9.53
C LEU A 55 -7.77 -7.48 -10.69
N GLU A 56 -8.95 -7.92 -11.12
CA GLU A 56 -9.71 -7.29 -12.21
C GLU A 56 -10.09 -5.85 -11.85
N ALA A 57 -10.58 -5.62 -10.64
CA ALA A 57 -10.89 -4.28 -10.16
C ALA A 57 -9.64 -3.39 -10.07
N LEU A 58 -8.50 -3.97 -9.68
CA LEU A 58 -7.22 -3.26 -9.60
C LEU A 58 -6.72 -2.81 -10.97
N LEU A 59 -6.84 -3.65 -12.00
CA LEU A 59 -6.41 -3.33 -13.37
C LEU A 59 -7.17 -2.14 -13.96
N GLY A 60 -8.41 -1.90 -13.52
CA GLY A 60 -9.19 -0.71 -13.89
C GLY A 60 -8.86 0.55 -13.09
N HIS A 61 -7.89 0.50 -12.16
CA HIS A 61 -7.58 1.64 -11.32
C HIS A 61 -6.94 2.79 -12.13
N PRO A 62 -7.31 4.06 -11.91
CA PRO A 62 -6.79 5.22 -12.66
C PRO A 62 -5.26 5.40 -12.66
N PHE A 63 -4.55 4.74 -11.74
CA PHE A 63 -3.08 4.73 -11.75
C PHE A 63 -2.49 3.85 -12.86
N LEU A 64 -3.19 2.79 -13.26
CA LEU A 64 -2.71 1.81 -14.24
C LEU A 64 -3.25 2.08 -15.66
N THR A 65 -4.31 2.87 -15.79
CA THR A 65 -5.04 3.08 -17.07
C THR A 65 -4.90 4.48 -17.66
N GLN A 66 -4.06 5.35 -17.09
CA GLN A 66 -3.93 6.76 -17.49
C GLN A 66 -2.50 7.17 -17.79
#